data_AF-A0A3C1Z9C3-F1
#
_entry.id   AF-A0A3C1Z9C3-F1
#
_cell.length_a   1.000
_cell.length_b   1.000
_cell.length_c   1.000
_cell.angle_alpha   90.00
_cell.angle_beta   90.00
_cell.angle_gamma   90.00
#
_symmetry.space_group_name_H-M   'P 1'
#
loop_
_entity.id
_entity.type
_entity.pdbx_description
1 polymer ?
#
loop_
_entity_poly.entity_id
_entity_poly.type
_entity_poly.pdbx_seq_one_letter_code
_entity_poly.pdbx_strand_id
1 'polypeptide(L)' 'LVVVSNYFVDLKLIDRHRFINQLFKEELSHIHALAMHTYTPDEWLMKNGAPASPQCSSKTKH' A
#
# COMPACT_ATOMS: atom_id res chain seq x y z
N LEU A 1 -0.78 -3.20 3.77
CA LEU A 1 -0.37 -4.14 2.68
C LEU A 1 0.90 -3.63 2.03
N VAL A 2 1.86 -4.51 1.75
CA VAL A 2 3.06 -4.21 0.98
C VAL A 2 3.08 -5.13 -0.23
N VAL A 3 3.25 -4.58 -1.43
CA VAL A 3 3.33 -5.35 -2.68
C VAL A 3 4.56 -4.92 -3.44
N VAL A 4 5.40 -5.89 -3.81
CA VAL A 4 6.62 -5.66 -4.59
C VAL A 4 6.47 -6.38 -5.93
N SER A 5 6.51 -5.65 -7.04
CA SER A 5 6.30 -6.22 -8.38
C SER A 5 6.91 -5.36 -9.49
N ASN A 6 7.46 -6.01 -10.52
CA ASN A 6 7.89 -5.36 -11.76
C ASN A 6 6.73 -4.73 -12.54
N TYR A 7 5.48 -5.15 -12.27
CA TYR A 7 4.30 -4.55 -12.89
C TYR A 7 4.15 -3.05 -12.56
N PHE A 8 4.77 -2.60 -11.47
CA PHE A 8 4.71 -1.21 -11.04
C PHE A 8 5.75 -0.29 -11.69
N VAL A 9 6.64 -0.86 -12.53
CA VAL A 9 7.58 -0.08 -13.34
C VAL A 9 6.77 0.84 -14.26
N ASP A 10 7.16 2.12 -14.31
CA ASP A 10 6.51 3.20 -15.05
C ASP A 10 5.04 3.53 -14.68
N LEU A 11 4.46 2.84 -13.69
CA LEU A 11 3.14 3.18 -13.16
C LEU A 11 3.21 4.25 -12.07
N LYS A 12 2.32 5.23 -12.15
CA LYS A 12 2.13 6.22 -11.07
C LYS A 12 1.51 5.56 -9.85
N LEU A 13 1.76 6.12 -8.67
CA LEU A 13 1.23 5.60 -7.40
C LEU A 13 -0.29 5.38 -7.42
N ILE A 14 -1.05 6.31 -8.02
CA ILE A 14 -2.51 6.21 -8.12
C ILE A 14 -2.95 5.02 -8.98
N ASP A 15 -2.20 4.71 -10.04
CA ASP A 15 -2.50 3.58 -10.94
C ASP A 15 -2.19 2.25 -10.25
N ARG A 16 -1.06 2.20 -9.51
CA ARG A 16 -0.72 1.06 -8.64
C ARG A 16 -1.84 0.80 -7.61
N HIS A 17 -2.34 1.86 -6.95
CA HIS A 17 -3.44 1.76 -5.98
C HIS A 17 -4.75 1.32 -6.63
N ARG A 18 -5.12 1.88 -7.80
CA ARG A 18 -6.32 1.47 -8.54
C ARG A 18 -6.26 0.01 -8.94
N PHE A 19 -5.12 -0.47 -9.42
CA PHE A 19 -4.91 -1.86 -9.77
C PHE A 19 -5.17 -2.79 -8.59
N ILE A 20 -4.55 -2.51 -7.43
CA ILE A 20 -4.74 -3.31 -6.22
C ILE A 20 -6.19 -3.22 -5.74
N ASN A 21 -6.79 -2.03 -5.73
CA ASN A 21 -8.18 -1.87 -5.30
C ASN A 21 -9.18 -2.60 -6.21
N GLN A 22 -8.87 -2.73 -7.51
CA GLN A 22 -9.69 -3.53 -8.43
C GLN A 22 -9.59 -5.02 -8.11
N LEU A 23 -8.39 -5.50 -7.77
CA LEU A 23 -8.18 -6.90 -7.39
C LEU A 23 -8.94 -7.27 -6.11
N PHE A 24 -8.98 -6.35 -5.14
CA PHE A 24 -9.65 -6.53 -3.85
C PHE A 24 -11.02 -5.88 -3.77
N LYS A 25 -11.71 -5.68 -4.90
CA LYS A 25 -12.93 -4.86 -4.93
C LYS A 25 -14.02 -5.40 -3.99
N GLU A 26 -14.13 -6.72 -3.87
CA GLU A 26 -15.13 -7.39 -3.04
C GLU A 26 -14.75 -7.38 -1.55
N GLU A 27 -13.47 -7.45 -1.23
CA GLU A 27 -12.98 -7.36 0.14
C GLU A 27 -13.01 -5.91 0.64
N LEU A 28 -12.70 -4.96 -0.23
CA LEU A 28 -12.71 -3.53 0.08
C LEU A 28 -14.11 -2.97 0.33
N SER A 29 -15.18 -3.64 -0.12
CA SER A 29 -16.53 -3.24 0.30
C SER A 29 -16.76 -3.42 1.80
N HIS A 30 -15.99 -4.30 2.45
CA HIS A 30 -16.05 -4.55 3.88
C HIS A 30 -14.94 -3.85 4.67
N ILE A 31 -13.93 -3.29 4.00
CA ILE A 31 -12.76 -2.64 4.62
C ILE A 31 -12.82 -1.13 4.33
N HIS A 32 -13.03 -0.34 5.38
CA HIS A 32 -13.18 1.13 5.27
C HIS A 32 -11.96 1.83 4.65
N ALA A 33 -10.75 1.37 4.97
CA ALA A 33 -9.51 1.89 4.41
C ALA A 33 -8.41 0.83 4.45
N LEU A 34 -7.63 0.74 3.37
CA LEU A 34 -6.47 -0.14 3.26
C LEU A 34 -5.23 0.71 2.99
N ALA A 35 -4.29 0.74 3.95
CA ALA A 35 -2.97 1.33 3.72
C ALA A 35 -2.13 0.42 2.83
N MET A 36 -1.71 0.93 1.67
CA MET A 36 -0.95 0.18 0.66
C MET A 36 0.42 0.82 0.44
N HIS A 37 1.44 -0.02 0.35
CA HIS A 37 2.79 0.35 -0.06
C HIS A 37 3.16 -0.49 -1.28
N THR A 38 3.19 0.13 -2.46
CA THR A 38 3.48 -0.55 -3.73
C THR A 38 4.85 -0.14 -4.25
N TYR A 39 5.74 -1.11 -4.41
CA TYR A 39 7.14 -0.89 -4.80
C TYR A 39 7.54 -1.70 -6.03
N THR A 40 8.42 -1.16 -6.87
CA THR A 40 9.23 -2.01 -7.75
C THR A 40 10.28 -2.78 -6.93
N PRO A 41 10.84 -3.88 -7.43
CA PRO A 41 11.93 -4.57 -6.74
C PRO A 41 13.13 -3.65 -6.44
N ASP A 42 13.45 -2.73 -7.35
CA ASP A 42 14.54 -1.76 -7.16
C ASP A 42 14.21 -0.74 -6.06
N GLU A 43 12.99 -0.19 -6.06
CA GLU A 43 12.51 0.71 -5.01
C GLU A 43 12.53 0.01 -3.63
N TRP A 44 12.15 -1.27 -3.59
CA TRP A 44 12.16 -2.08 -2.38
C TRP A 44 13.58 -2.32 -1.86
N LEU A 45 14.51 -2.65 -2.75
CA LEU A 45 15.92 -2.85 -2.42
C LEU A 45 16.54 -1.58 -1.84
N MET A 46 16.23 -0.41 -2.42
CA MET A 46 16.71 0.87 -1.93
C MET A 46 16.16 1.27 -0.55
N LYS A 47 14.95 0.82 -0.21
CA LYS A 47 14.31 1.18 1.07
C LYS A 47 14.76 0.36 2.28
N ASN A 48 15.57 -0.70 2.10
CA ASN A 48 15.93 -1.65 3.16
C ASN A 48 14.71 -2.29 3.88
N GLY A 49 13.55 -2.38 3.22
CA GLY A 49 12.34 -3.02 3.74
C GLY A 49 11.11 -2.11 3.85
N ALA A 50 10.04 -2.65 4.46
CA ALA A 50 8.78 -1.93 4.62
C ALA A 50 8.92 -0.82 5.66
N PRO A 51 8.28 0.35 5.44
CA PRO A 51 8.20 1.37 6.48
C PRO A 51 7.52 0.77 7.72
N ALA A 52 8.02 1.12 8.90
CA ALA A 52 7.36 0.77 10.15
C ALA A 52 5.91 1.26 10.09
N SER A 53 4.97 0.40 10.47
CA SER A 53 3.55 0.74 10.53
C SER A 53 3.37 2.07 11.25
N PRO A 54 2.54 3.00 10.74
CA PRO A 54 2.32 4.27 11.44
C PRO A 54 1.84 3.95 12.86
N GLN A 55 2.50 4.55 13.85
CA GLN A 55 2.13 4.38 15.24
C GLN A 55 0.68 4.87 15.37
N CYS A 56 -0.23 3.93 15.60
CA CYS A 56 -1.65 4.19 15.71
C CYS A 56 -1.87 5.08 16.95
N SER A 57 -1.81 6.40 16.77
CA SER A 57 -2.01 7.34 17.85
C SER A 57 -3.50 7.50 18.11
N SER A 58 -4.05 6.59 18.91
CA SER A 58 -5.32 6.77 19.61
C SER A 58 -5.18 7.97 20.55
N LYS A 59 -5.36 9.19 20.05
CA LYS A 59 -5.68 10.32 20.91
C LYS A 59 -7.18 10.31 21.17
N THR A 60 -7.63 9.44 22.06
CA THR A 60 -8.85 9.66 22.83
C THR A 60 -8.60 10.91 23.69
N LYS A 61 -9.14 12.05 23.28
CA LYS A 61 -9.35 13.17 24.19
C LYS A 61 -10.74 12.99 24.80
N HIS A 62 -10.75 12.59 26.06
CA HIS A 62 -11.85 12.88 26.98
C HIS A 62 -11.88 14.38 27.29
#